data_AF-A0A6V8N4J3-F1
#
_entry.id   AF-A0A6V8N4J3-F1
#
_cell.length_a   1.000
_cell.length_b   1.000
_cell.length_c   1.000
_cell.angle_alpha   90.00
_cell.angle_beta   90.00
_cell.angle_gamma   90.00
#
_symmetry.space_group_name_H-M   'P 1'
#
loop_
_entity.id
_entity.type
_entity.pdbx_description
1 polymer ?
#
loop_
_entity_poly.entity_id
_entity_poly.type
_entity_poly.pdbx_seq_one_letter_code
_entity_poly.pdbx_strand_id
1 'polypeptide(L)'
;MNLDDLKLKLAWQAAFELRTCPDLALLRVAQADRHLERHLAVCPSCRETRALPEAELAAWGVVREQFLSLAGKGAVPEKTAGQVWLLDSSLAGWTEDHSFLRPPAVLLLERTPVGSGWRVAQIYSDRALMWHGDVALSERFGFAQAWNCYTIKESLLSNCLGVATEGELRAVEAAAAVDHEPAQRDSPIAFFRQLEVQVGAQISLPAVLDLAAEYERLAPPSHSEICQRIFGSVGLAVQALKGWGWSVPEVSRLKGFAPFHTPEESLVESLFGLLAAASPPSGQAPMSAAGTAHTLPVNHVRSARERALGVEPLLARINLEQWQGDGYLVSGDLASPFDHAVQVLASLRREDGTQLETRYLLKPGAANFLLFFEGAEEGESSLERVQMLLVSHE
;
A
#
# COMPACT_ATOMS: atom_id res chain seq x y z
N MET A 1 -44.37 21.03 -5.90
CA MET A 1 -42.97 20.73 -5.53
C MET A 1 -42.81 21.14 -4.09
N ASN A 2 -42.38 20.25 -3.19
CA ASN A 2 -42.14 20.61 -1.80
C ASN A 2 -40.95 21.60 -1.75
N LEU A 3 -40.97 22.54 -0.81
CA LEU A 3 -39.86 23.48 -0.59
C LEU A 3 -38.55 22.73 -0.31
N ASP A 4 -38.63 21.60 0.39
CA ASP A 4 -37.49 20.73 0.67
C ASP A 4 -36.91 20.11 -0.60
N ASP A 5 -37.76 19.67 -1.54
CA ASP A 5 -37.31 19.11 -2.82
C ASP A 5 -36.57 20.15 -3.66
N LEU A 6 -37.07 21.40 -3.66
CA LEU A 6 -36.44 22.49 -4.39
C LEU A 6 -35.07 22.83 -3.77
N LYS A 7 -35.00 22.92 -2.44
CA LYS A 7 -33.74 23.17 -1.72
C LYS A 7 -32.70 22.10 -2.04
N LEU A 8 -33.11 20.83 -2.05
CA LEU A 8 -32.22 19.72 -2.34
C LEU A 8 -31.73 19.73 -3.80
N LYS A 9 -32.59 20.06 -4.75
CA LYS A 9 -32.21 20.21 -6.17
C LYS A 9 -31.21 21.33 -6.38
N LEU A 10 -31.40 22.47 -5.71
CA LEU A 10 -30.47 23.60 -5.78
C LEU A 10 -29.12 23.25 -5.14
N ALA A 11 -29.13 22.55 -4.00
CA ALA A 11 -27.90 22.07 -3.36
C ALA A 11 -27.13 21.09 -4.26
N TRP A 12 -27.85 20.17 -4.92
CA TRP A 12 -27.26 19.27 -5.91
C TRP A 12 -26.66 20.02 -7.10
N GLN A 13 -27.38 20.99 -7.67
CA GLN A 13 -26.86 21.79 -8.78
C GLN A 13 -25.58 22.53 -8.38
N ALA A 14 -25.56 23.13 -7.19
CA ALA A 14 -24.36 23.79 -6.67
C ALA A 14 -23.19 22.80 -6.49
N ALA A 15 -23.45 21.59 -5.99
CA ALA A 15 -22.44 20.54 -5.89
C ALA A 15 -21.88 20.15 -7.26
N PHE A 16 -22.78 19.94 -8.23
CA PHE A 16 -22.41 19.60 -9.59
C PHE A 16 -21.52 20.70 -10.19
N GLU A 17 -21.93 21.96 -10.12
CA GLU A 17 -21.15 23.09 -10.63
C GLU A 17 -19.79 23.20 -9.92
N LEU A 18 -19.75 23.09 -8.60
CA LEU A 18 -18.50 23.15 -7.81
C LEU A 18 -17.51 22.06 -8.19
N ARG A 19 -18.01 20.84 -8.47
CA ARG A 19 -17.17 19.69 -8.79
C ARG A 19 -16.80 19.59 -10.25
N THR A 20 -17.64 20.06 -11.17
CA THR A 20 -17.51 19.77 -12.61
C THR A 20 -17.20 20.99 -13.48
N CYS A 21 -17.27 22.21 -12.92
CA CYS A 21 -16.90 23.41 -13.66
C CYS A 21 -15.40 23.72 -13.50
N PRO A 22 -14.73 24.15 -14.58
CA PRO A 22 -13.33 24.57 -14.52
C PRO A 22 -13.16 25.83 -13.67
N ASP A 23 -11.92 26.06 -13.23
CA ASP A 23 -11.60 27.34 -12.59
C ASP A 23 -11.69 28.50 -13.60
N LEU A 24 -11.71 29.73 -13.06
CA LEU A 24 -11.86 30.92 -13.89
C LEU A 24 -10.69 31.11 -14.86
N ALA A 25 -9.49 30.65 -14.52
CA ALA A 25 -8.31 30.78 -15.37
C ALA A 25 -8.46 29.93 -16.63
N LEU A 26 -8.85 28.66 -16.47
CA LEU A 26 -9.14 27.76 -17.57
C LEU A 26 -10.38 28.20 -18.35
N LEU A 27 -11.42 28.69 -17.68
CA LEU A 27 -12.64 29.19 -18.31
C LEU A 27 -12.40 30.43 -19.19
N ARG A 28 -11.32 31.19 -18.97
CA ARG A 28 -11.04 32.48 -19.66
C ARG A 28 -9.88 32.40 -20.66
N VAL A 29 -9.36 31.22 -20.97
CA VAL A 29 -8.36 31.06 -22.02
C VAL A 29 -8.86 31.66 -23.35
N ALA A 30 -7.98 32.39 -24.05
CA ALA A 30 -8.34 33.12 -25.26
C ALA A 30 -8.89 32.18 -26.34
N GLN A 31 -8.23 31.04 -26.53
CA GLN A 31 -8.68 29.97 -27.41
C GLN A 31 -9.11 28.77 -26.56
N ALA A 32 -10.41 28.45 -26.62
CA ALA A 32 -10.94 27.27 -25.96
C ALA A 32 -10.44 26.01 -26.69
N ASP A 33 -10.04 25.00 -25.94
CA ASP A 33 -9.80 23.68 -26.50
C ASP A 33 -11.12 22.92 -26.69
N ARG A 34 -11.04 21.73 -27.29
CA ARG A 34 -12.22 20.89 -27.55
C ARG A 34 -13.00 20.52 -26.28
N HIS A 35 -12.34 20.43 -25.13
CA HIS A 35 -13.00 20.02 -23.87
C HIS A 35 -13.79 21.20 -23.31
N LEU A 36 -13.17 22.39 -23.29
CA LEU A 36 -13.83 23.61 -22.85
C LEU A 36 -14.99 24.00 -23.77
N GLU A 37 -14.84 23.88 -25.09
CA GLU A 37 -15.93 24.14 -26.05
C GLU A 37 -17.15 23.24 -25.78
N ARG A 38 -16.92 21.94 -25.57
CA ARG A 38 -18.00 20.98 -25.25
C ARG A 38 -18.64 21.27 -23.90
N HIS A 39 -17.84 21.61 -22.88
CA HIS A 39 -18.36 22.02 -21.58
C HIS A 39 -19.25 23.27 -21.68
N LEU A 40 -18.80 24.29 -22.42
CA LEU A 40 -19.56 25.54 -22.62
C LEU A 40 -20.85 25.34 -23.43
N ALA A 41 -20.94 24.29 -24.23
CA ALA A 41 -22.18 23.92 -24.92
C ALA A 41 -23.25 23.44 -23.93
N VAL A 42 -22.85 22.72 -22.88
CA VAL A 42 -23.77 22.08 -21.91
C VAL A 42 -23.98 22.88 -20.62
N CYS A 43 -23.02 23.71 -20.20
CA CYS A 43 -23.06 24.43 -18.93
C CYS A 43 -23.37 25.93 -19.12
N PRO A 44 -24.62 26.40 -18.84
CA PRO A 44 -24.98 27.80 -18.97
C PRO A 44 -24.21 28.71 -18.00
N SER A 45 -24.01 28.27 -16.75
CA SER A 45 -23.30 29.02 -15.71
C SER A 45 -21.87 29.37 -16.14
N CYS A 46 -21.12 28.42 -16.70
CA CYS A 46 -19.78 28.68 -17.23
C CYS A 46 -19.80 29.58 -18.47
N ARG A 47 -20.81 29.44 -19.34
CA ARG A 47 -20.96 30.29 -20.52
C ARG A 47 -21.24 31.75 -20.14
N GLU A 48 -22.12 31.97 -19.18
CA GLU A 48 -22.43 33.30 -18.63
C GLU A 48 -21.20 33.89 -17.94
N THR A 49 -20.54 33.11 -17.08
CA THR A 49 -19.31 33.54 -16.40
C THR A 49 -18.20 33.90 -17.40
N ARG A 50 -18.03 33.13 -18.48
CA ARG A 50 -17.07 33.44 -19.54
C ARG A 50 -17.43 34.72 -20.29
N ALA A 51 -18.72 35.04 -20.43
CA ALA A 51 -19.20 36.25 -21.11
C ALA A 51 -19.11 37.53 -20.25
N LEU A 52 -18.82 37.41 -18.95
CA LEU A 52 -18.70 38.57 -18.07
C LEU A 52 -17.61 39.54 -18.54
N PRO A 53 -17.84 40.87 -18.47
CA PRO A 53 -16.83 41.88 -18.78
C PRO A 53 -15.59 41.74 -17.90
N GLU A 54 -14.42 42.03 -18.45
CA GLU A 54 -13.13 41.95 -17.72
C GLU A 54 -13.11 42.82 -16.45
N ALA A 55 -13.75 43.98 -16.49
CA ALA A 55 -13.86 44.89 -15.35
C ALA A 55 -14.58 44.27 -14.14
N GLU A 56 -15.62 43.47 -14.38
CA GLU A 56 -16.39 42.83 -13.31
C GLU A 56 -15.57 41.71 -12.66
N LEU A 57 -14.86 40.91 -13.46
CA LEU A 57 -13.96 39.87 -12.95
C LEU A 57 -12.76 40.46 -12.20
N ALA A 58 -12.21 41.58 -12.67
CA ALA A 58 -11.14 42.28 -11.97
C ALA A 58 -11.57 42.72 -10.56
N ALA A 59 -12.82 43.18 -10.41
CA ALA A 59 -13.37 43.52 -9.09
C ALA A 59 -13.41 42.30 -8.15
N TRP A 60 -13.83 41.13 -8.64
CA TRP A 60 -13.79 39.88 -7.89
C TRP A 60 -12.36 39.43 -7.55
N GLY A 61 -11.41 39.64 -8.46
CA GLY A 61 -10.00 39.39 -8.24
C GLY A 61 -9.45 40.20 -7.06
N VAL A 62 -9.78 41.48 -6.97
CA VAL A 62 -9.38 42.34 -5.84
C VAL A 62 -9.92 41.80 -4.51
N VAL A 63 -11.19 41.40 -4.47
CA VAL A 63 -11.79 40.82 -3.26
C VAL A 63 -11.07 39.53 -2.87
N ARG A 64 -10.81 38.64 -3.84
CA ARG A 64 -10.07 37.39 -3.61
C ARG A 64 -8.68 37.65 -3.04
N GLU A 65 -7.90 38.55 -3.64
CA GLU A 65 -6.55 38.89 -3.16
C GLU A 65 -6.57 39.50 -1.77
N GLN A 66 -7.55 40.35 -1.47
CA GLN A 66 -7.73 40.87 -0.11
C GLN A 66 -7.99 39.74 0.89
N PHE A 67 -8.88 38.79 0.57
CA PHE A 67 -9.11 37.62 1.42
C PHE A 67 -7.88 36.74 1.57
N LEU A 68 -7.13 36.47 0.49
CA LEU A 68 -5.90 35.68 0.54
C LEU A 68 -4.79 36.37 1.33
N SER A 69 -4.72 37.71 1.28
CA SER A 69 -3.75 38.48 2.07
C SER A 69 -4.00 38.40 3.58
N LEU A 70 -5.26 38.17 3.98
CA LEU A 70 -5.65 37.95 5.38
C LEU A 70 -5.39 36.51 5.83
N ALA A 71 -5.33 35.55 4.89
CA ALA A 71 -4.93 34.18 5.15
C ALA A 71 -3.41 34.12 5.33
N GLY A 72 -2.94 34.25 6.58
CA GLY A 72 -1.51 34.23 6.89
C GLY A 72 -0.81 32.98 6.34
N LYS A 73 0.40 33.17 5.79
CA LYS A 73 1.31 32.06 5.42
C LYS A 73 1.87 31.42 6.69
N GLY A 74 1.07 30.60 7.35
CA GLY A 74 1.53 29.74 8.44
C GLY A 74 2.51 28.68 7.92
N ALA A 75 3.37 28.17 8.80
CA ALA A 75 4.11 26.95 8.51
C ALA A 75 3.10 25.82 8.21
N VAL A 76 3.39 25.01 7.20
CA VAL A 76 2.59 23.82 6.89
C VAL A 76 2.71 22.87 8.10
N PRO A 77 1.61 22.57 8.81
CA PRO A 77 1.68 21.71 9.98
C PRO A 77 2.07 20.29 9.57
N GLU A 78 2.68 19.55 10.49
CA GLU A 78 2.84 18.10 10.34
C GLU A 78 1.46 17.45 10.21
N LYS A 79 1.36 16.46 9.32
CA LYS A 79 0.09 15.82 8.98
C LYS A 79 -0.26 14.80 10.04
N THR A 80 -1.44 14.96 10.63
CA THR A 80 -1.96 14.08 11.68
C THR A 80 -3.41 13.72 11.40
N ALA A 81 -3.86 12.58 11.94
CA ALA A 81 -5.26 12.20 11.97
C ALA A 81 -6.13 13.33 12.54
N GLY A 82 -7.35 13.47 12.02
CA GLY A 82 -8.30 14.52 12.39
C GLY A 82 -8.10 15.86 11.67
N GLN A 83 -7.01 16.06 10.93
CA GLN A 83 -6.83 17.29 10.15
C GLN A 83 -7.68 17.27 8.87
N VAL A 84 -8.22 18.43 8.50
CA VAL A 84 -8.93 18.65 7.23
C VAL A 84 -7.99 19.33 6.26
N TRP A 85 -7.81 18.76 5.08
CA TRP A 85 -6.89 19.24 4.06
C TRP A 85 -7.57 19.45 2.71
N LEU A 86 -7.14 20.47 2.00
CA LEU A 86 -7.33 20.56 0.56
C LEU A 86 -6.32 19.67 -0.14
N LEU A 87 -6.75 19.01 -1.21
CA LEU A 87 -5.86 18.33 -2.11
C LEU A 87 -5.22 19.31 -3.11
N ASP A 88 -4.16 18.88 -3.77
CA ASP A 88 -3.46 19.65 -4.80
C ASP A 88 -4.38 19.89 -6.01
N SER A 89 -4.45 21.14 -6.48
CA SER A 89 -5.30 21.52 -7.61
C SER A 89 -4.83 20.92 -8.94
N SER A 90 -3.59 20.44 -9.04
CA SER A 90 -3.08 19.71 -10.21
C SER A 90 -3.78 18.36 -10.44
N LEU A 91 -4.49 17.84 -9.42
CA LEU A 91 -5.37 16.68 -9.56
C LEU A 91 -6.66 16.98 -10.32
N ALA A 92 -6.97 18.26 -10.55
CA ALA A 92 -8.12 18.64 -11.33
C ALA A 92 -7.91 18.32 -12.82
N GLY A 93 -8.98 17.93 -13.51
CA GLY A 93 -8.83 17.57 -14.93
C GLY A 93 -10.15 17.30 -15.64
N TRP A 94 -10.08 17.33 -16.97
CA TRP A 94 -11.19 16.98 -17.84
C TRP A 94 -11.48 15.48 -17.82
N THR A 95 -12.76 15.12 -17.76
CA THR A 95 -13.25 13.75 -17.96
C THR A 95 -13.59 13.50 -19.43
N GLU A 96 -13.85 12.22 -19.74
CA GLU A 96 -14.35 11.81 -21.06
C GLU A 96 -15.66 12.50 -21.44
N ASP A 97 -16.52 12.77 -20.44
CA ASP A 97 -17.80 13.47 -20.59
C ASP A 97 -17.68 15.00 -20.63
N HIS A 98 -16.45 15.54 -20.69
CA HIS A 98 -16.18 16.99 -20.76
C HIS A 98 -16.59 17.77 -19.51
N SER A 99 -16.71 17.09 -18.37
CA SER A 99 -16.74 17.73 -17.05
C SER A 99 -15.31 17.98 -16.58
N PHE A 100 -15.07 19.08 -15.88
CA PHE A 100 -13.77 19.35 -15.25
C PHE A 100 -13.84 19.00 -13.76
N LEU A 101 -13.35 17.82 -13.38
CA LEU A 101 -13.42 17.38 -12.00
C LEU A 101 -12.42 18.11 -11.12
N ARG A 102 -12.92 18.70 -10.02
CA ARG A 102 -12.12 19.41 -9.03
C ARG A 102 -11.93 18.58 -7.77
N PRO A 103 -10.71 18.55 -7.23
CA PRO A 103 -10.43 17.72 -6.08
C PRO A 103 -11.10 18.28 -4.81
N PRO A 104 -11.54 17.40 -3.89
CA PRO A 104 -12.26 17.79 -2.69
C PRO A 104 -11.33 18.20 -1.55
N ALA A 105 -11.95 18.67 -0.47
CA ALA A 105 -11.33 18.63 0.85
C ALA A 105 -11.49 17.22 1.42
N VAL A 106 -10.55 16.80 2.27
CA VAL A 106 -10.55 15.48 2.90
C VAL A 106 -10.20 15.58 4.38
N LEU A 107 -10.78 14.70 5.19
CA LEU A 107 -10.40 14.45 6.58
C LEU A 107 -9.37 13.32 6.62
N LEU A 108 -8.21 13.56 7.24
CA LEU A 108 -7.23 12.51 7.47
C LEU A 108 -7.72 11.57 8.58
N LEU A 109 -7.81 10.27 8.29
CA LEU A 109 -8.24 9.25 9.25
C LEU A 109 -7.01 8.57 9.86
N GLU A 110 -6.27 7.83 9.04
CA GLU A 110 -5.12 7.05 9.48
C GLU A 110 -4.00 7.10 8.43
N ARG A 111 -2.76 7.02 8.89
CA ARG A 111 -1.60 6.89 8.01
C ARG A 111 -1.47 5.42 7.60
N THR A 112 -1.12 5.15 6.34
CA THR A 112 -0.88 3.77 5.91
C THR A 112 0.36 3.19 6.62
N PRO A 113 0.39 1.90 6.96
CA PRO A 113 1.52 1.28 7.65
C PRO A 113 2.83 1.36 6.86
N VAL A 114 2.72 1.36 5.53
CA VAL A 114 3.85 1.42 4.62
C VAL A 114 3.67 2.56 3.63
N GLY A 115 4.76 3.27 3.35
CA GLY A 115 4.80 4.40 2.44
C GLY A 115 4.27 5.71 3.01
N SER A 116 4.23 6.71 2.15
CA SER A 116 3.71 8.05 2.46
C SER A 116 2.21 8.17 2.17
N GLY A 117 1.39 7.20 2.59
CA GLY A 117 -0.05 7.16 2.32
C GLY A 117 -0.93 7.58 3.51
N TRP A 118 -2.13 8.05 3.20
CA TRP A 118 -3.19 8.35 4.18
C TRP A 118 -4.52 7.79 3.69
N ARG A 119 -5.26 7.11 4.58
CA ARG A 119 -6.69 6.88 4.40
C ARG A 119 -7.43 8.14 4.82
N VAL A 120 -8.36 8.57 3.98
CA VAL A 120 -9.09 9.82 4.16
C VAL A 120 -10.58 9.64 3.93
N ALA A 121 -11.40 10.50 4.55
CA ALA A 121 -12.82 10.65 4.22
C ALA A 121 -13.04 11.94 3.43
N GLN A 122 -13.80 11.88 2.35
CA GLN A 122 -14.13 13.06 1.55
C GLN A 122 -15.07 14.02 2.31
N ILE A 123 -14.83 15.33 2.20
CA ILE A 123 -15.65 16.37 2.85
C ILE A 123 -16.45 17.15 1.81
N TYR A 124 -17.68 17.50 2.20
CA TYR A 124 -18.53 18.42 1.48
C TYR A 124 -19.20 19.44 2.42
N SER A 125 -19.35 20.69 1.97
CA SER A 125 -19.70 21.82 2.84
C SER A 125 -21.21 22.04 3.03
N ASP A 126 -22.03 21.77 2.02
CA ASP A 126 -23.48 22.05 2.09
C ASP A 126 -24.27 20.87 2.65
N ARG A 127 -24.62 20.98 3.93
CA ARG A 127 -25.36 19.97 4.70
C ARG A 127 -26.77 19.67 4.17
N ALA A 128 -27.32 20.44 3.23
CA ALA A 128 -28.57 20.06 2.58
C ALA A 128 -28.47 18.71 1.83
N LEU A 129 -27.25 18.30 1.45
CA LEU A 129 -26.96 17.02 0.80
C LEU A 129 -26.51 15.91 1.77
N MET A 130 -26.48 16.19 3.07
CA MET A 130 -26.12 15.19 4.08
C MET A 130 -27.20 14.10 4.16
N TRP A 131 -26.78 12.83 4.23
CA TRP A 131 -27.68 11.69 4.30
C TRP A 131 -27.16 10.60 5.26
N HIS A 132 -27.86 9.47 5.37
CA HIS A 132 -27.46 8.33 6.19
C HIS A 132 -26.04 7.82 5.83
N GLY A 133 -25.14 7.79 6.81
CA GLY A 133 -23.73 7.43 6.63
C GLY A 133 -22.79 8.61 6.48
N ASP A 134 -23.32 9.83 6.43
CA ASP A 134 -22.53 11.06 6.53
C ASP A 134 -22.40 11.48 8.01
N VAL A 135 -21.29 12.11 8.38
CA VAL A 135 -21.04 12.60 9.74
C VAL A 135 -20.89 14.11 9.71
N ALA A 136 -21.77 14.80 10.43
CA ALA A 136 -21.69 16.25 10.58
C ALA A 136 -20.38 16.62 11.30
N LEU A 137 -19.64 17.55 10.69
CA LEU A 137 -18.48 18.20 11.30
C LEU A 137 -18.89 19.60 11.76
N SER A 138 -18.00 20.36 12.40
CA SER A 138 -18.26 21.76 12.74
C SER A 138 -18.73 22.57 11.52
N GLU A 139 -19.47 23.66 11.75
CA GLU A 139 -20.00 24.54 10.68
C GLU A 139 -18.94 25.01 9.67
N ARG A 140 -17.67 25.00 10.09
CA ARG A 140 -16.53 25.33 9.25
C ARG A 140 -16.32 24.34 8.10
N PHE A 141 -16.59 23.06 8.31
CA PHE A 141 -16.21 21.99 7.38
C PHE A 141 -17.41 21.34 6.66
N GLY A 142 -18.60 21.39 7.24
CA GLY A 142 -19.80 20.76 6.68
C GLY A 142 -19.99 19.34 7.20
N PHE A 143 -19.78 18.32 6.35
CA PHE A 143 -19.85 16.92 6.74
C PHE A 143 -18.80 16.06 6.02
N ALA A 144 -18.40 14.97 6.69
CA ALA A 144 -17.55 13.93 6.11
C ALA A 144 -18.42 12.78 5.57
N GLN A 145 -18.07 12.30 4.38
CA GLN A 145 -18.67 11.16 3.72
C GLN A 145 -17.98 9.88 4.21
N ALA A 146 -18.38 9.35 5.36
CA ALA A 146 -17.74 8.16 5.93
C ALA A 146 -17.85 6.92 5.01
N TRP A 147 -18.89 6.90 4.17
CA TRP A 147 -19.10 5.91 3.11
C TRP A 147 -18.18 6.08 1.89
N ASN A 148 -17.48 7.22 1.75
CA ASN A 148 -16.58 7.56 0.65
C ASN A 148 -15.15 7.78 1.18
N CYS A 149 -14.58 6.72 1.74
CA CYS A 149 -13.20 6.71 2.20
C CYS A 149 -12.28 6.07 1.16
N TYR A 150 -11.08 6.62 1.00
CA TYR A 150 -10.07 6.09 0.09
C TYR A 150 -8.65 6.48 0.53
N THR A 151 -7.66 5.87 -0.11
CA THR A 151 -6.24 6.14 0.17
C THR A 151 -5.69 7.17 -0.81
N ILE A 152 -4.92 8.13 -0.30
CA ILE A 152 -4.17 9.11 -1.09
C ILE A 152 -2.72 9.19 -0.64
N LYS A 153 -1.87 9.71 -1.52
CA LYS A 153 -0.47 9.98 -1.19
C LYS A 153 -0.34 11.31 -0.45
N GLU A 154 0.55 11.35 0.54
CA GLU A 154 0.81 12.51 1.38
C GLU A 154 1.22 13.75 0.58
N SER A 155 1.96 13.56 -0.51
CA SER A 155 2.40 14.65 -1.39
C SER A 155 1.27 15.34 -2.14
N LEU A 156 0.06 14.78 -2.13
CA LEU A 156 -1.13 15.37 -2.76
C LEU A 156 -1.89 16.31 -1.83
N LEU A 157 -1.47 16.45 -0.56
CA LEU A 157 -2.08 17.32 0.42
C LEU A 157 -1.47 18.72 0.34
N SER A 158 -2.29 19.72 0.01
CA SER A 158 -1.82 21.09 -0.28
C SER A 158 -1.92 22.01 0.94
N ASN A 159 -3.14 22.23 1.46
CA ASN A 159 -3.41 23.22 2.49
C ASN A 159 -4.21 22.63 3.64
N CYS A 160 -3.75 22.79 4.88
CA CYS A 160 -4.50 22.42 6.07
C CYS A 160 -5.58 23.47 6.36
N LEU A 161 -6.84 23.07 6.32
CA LEU A 161 -7.99 23.91 6.66
C LEU A 161 -8.27 23.93 8.16
N GLY A 162 -7.73 22.99 8.94
CA GLY A 162 -7.89 22.94 10.39
C GLY A 162 -7.99 21.50 10.90
N VAL A 163 -8.55 21.34 12.09
CA VAL A 163 -8.63 20.05 12.80
C VAL A 163 -10.08 19.83 13.23
N ALA A 164 -10.64 18.67 12.89
CA ALA A 164 -11.89 18.20 13.45
C ALA A 164 -11.69 17.82 14.93
N THR A 165 -12.75 17.90 15.72
CA THR A 165 -12.70 17.44 17.11
C THR A 165 -12.46 15.93 17.16
N GLU A 166 -11.90 15.45 18.27
CA GLU A 166 -11.67 14.01 18.48
C GLU A 166 -12.99 13.21 18.44
N GLY A 167 -14.10 13.81 18.88
CA GLY A 167 -15.44 13.21 18.79
C GLY A 167 -15.92 13.05 17.35
N GLU A 168 -15.69 14.06 16.50
CA GLU A 168 -16.02 14.00 15.07
C GLU A 168 -15.16 12.97 14.35
N LEU A 169 -13.85 12.92 14.60
CA LEU A 169 -12.96 11.92 14.00
C LEU A 169 -13.42 10.50 14.33
N ARG A 170 -13.64 10.20 15.62
CA ARG A 170 -14.15 8.88 16.05
C ARG A 170 -15.50 8.54 15.43
N ALA A 171 -16.39 9.52 15.28
CA ALA A 171 -17.69 9.31 14.64
C ALA A 171 -17.53 8.96 13.16
N VAL A 172 -16.60 9.59 12.45
CA VAL A 172 -16.28 9.24 11.05
C VAL A 172 -15.68 7.84 10.96
N GLU A 173 -14.71 7.50 11.81
CA GLU A 173 -14.09 6.16 11.83
C GLU A 173 -15.12 5.06 12.11
N ALA A 174 -15.99 5.27 13.10
CA ALA A 174 -17.05 4.35 13.44
C ALA A 174 -18.07 4.20 12.30
N ALA A 175 -18.48 5.30 11.66
CA ALA A 175 -19.39 5.25 10.53
C ALA A 175 -18.75 4.56 9.32
N ALA A 176 -17.46 4.80 9.04
CA ALA A 176 -16.74 4.21 7.91
C ALA A 176 -16.52 2.69 8.03
N ALA A 177 -16.75 2.11 9.22
CA ALA A 177 -16.67 0.68 9.47
C ALA A 177 -18.01 -0.05 9.24
N VAL A 178 -19.08 0.68 8.92
CA VAL A 178 -20.43 0.14 8.77
C VAL A 178 -20.84 0.16 7.30
N ASP A 179 -21.49 -0.91 6.84
CA ASP A 179 -22.11 -0.92 5.52
C ASP A 179 -23.30 0.06 5.48
N HIS A 180 -23.30 0.95 4.49
CA HIS A 180 -24.34 1.97 4.37
C HIS A 180 -25.37 1.58 3.31
N GLU A 181 -26.64 1.81 3.63
CA GLU A 181 -27.71 1.68 2.65
C GLU A 181 -27.50 2.64 1.47
N PRO A 182 -27.67 2.17 0.23
CA PRO A 182 -27.59 3.02 -0.93
C PRO A 182 -28.73 4.05 -0.90
N ALA A 183 -28.45 5.27 -1.33
CA ALA A 183 -29.48 6.28 -1.50
C ALA A 183 -30.55 5.81 -2.50
N GLN A 184 -31.78 6.30 -2.34
CA GLN A 184 -32.86 5.99 -3.27
C GLN A 184 -32.46 6.34 -4.70
N ARG A 185 -32.61 5.36 -5.61
CA ARG A 185 -32.36 5.57 -7.04
C ARG A 185 -33.14 6.79 -7.55
N ASP A 186 -32.52 7.54 -8.47
CA ASP A 186 -33.08 8.74 -9.09
C ASP A 186 -33.38 9.92 -8.13
N SER A 187 -32.79 9.91 -6.92
CA SER A 187 -32.82 11.07 -6.01
C SER A 187 -31.62 12.00 -6.21
N PRO A 188 -31.73 13.31 -5.88
CA PRO A 188 -30.57 14.20 -5.86
C PRO A 188 -29.42 13.69 -4.99
N ILE A 189 -29.72 12.99 -3.88
CA ILE A 189 -28.70 12.36 -3.03
C ILE A 189 -27.97 11.25 -3.78
N ALA A 190 -28.68 10.39 -4.52
CA ALA A 190 -28.04 9.34 -5.32
C ALA A 190 -27.12 9.91 -6.40
N PHE A 191 -27.56 10.97 -7.10
CA PHE A 191 -26.71 11.66 -8.08
C PHE A 191 -25.49 12.34 -7.44
N PHE A 192 -25.68 12.97 -6.27
CA PHE A 192 -24.58 13.52 -5.47
C PHE A 192 -23.56 12.46 -5.09
N ARG A 193 -24.01 11.33 -4.53
CA ARG A 193 -23.09 10.24 -4.16
C ARG A 193 -22.36 9.67 -5.36
N GLN A 194 -23.06 9.48 -6.49
CA GLN A 194 -22.42 9.00 -7.71
C GLN A 194 -21.30 9.94 -8.19
N LEU A 195 -21.55 11.26 -8.19
CA LEU A 195 -20.54 12.26 -8.53
C LEU A 195 -19.36 12.22 -7.56
N GLU A 196 -19.62 12.17 -6.25
CA GLU A 196 -18.55 12.18 -5.25
C GLU A 196 -17.69 10.90 -5.27
N VAL A 197 -18.27 9.74 -5.62
CA VAL A 197 -17.51 8.50 -5.91
C VAL A 197 -16.62 8.70 -7.12
N GLN A 198 -17.15 9.30 -8.20
CA GLN A 198 -16.36 9.55 -9.41
C GLN A 198 -15.18 10.50 -9.13
N VAL A 199 -15.40 11.55 -8.35
CA VAL A 199 -14.36 12.47 -7.87
C VAL A 199 -13.31 11.71 -7.06
N GLY A 200 -13.74 10.90 -6.08
CA GLY A 200 -12.84 10.09 -5.26
C GLY A 200 -12.02 9.10 -6.08
N ALA A 201 -12.62 8.44 -7.06
CA ALA A 201 -11.97 7.46 -7.93
C ALA A 201 -10.90 8.12 -8.84
N GLN A 202 -11.20 9.27 -9.45
CA GLN A 202 -10.23 10.00 -10.28
C GLN A 202 -8.97 10.37 -9.51
N ILE A 203 -9.10 10.63 -8.21
CA ILE A 203 -8.02 11.09 -7.34
C ILE A 203 -7.26 9.92 -6.72
N SER A 204 -7.98 8.92 -6.22
CA SER A 204 -7.38 7.81 -5.49
C SER A 204 -6.70 6.81 -6.40
N LEU A 205 -7.21 6.53 -7.61
CA LEU A 205 -6.63 5.49 -8.47
C LEU A 205 -5.15 5.74 -8.82
N PRO A 206 -4.75 6.93 -9.31
CA PRO A 206 -3.33 7.22 -9.55
C PRO A 206 -2.51 7.17 -8.27
N ALA A 207 -3.05 7.68 -7.15
CA ALA A 207 -2.35 7.69 -5.87
C ALA A 207 -2.08 6.28 -5.33
N VAL A 208 -3.03 5.35 -5.49
CA VAL A 208 -2.88 3.95 -5.08
C VAL A 208 -1.81 3.25 -5.91
N LEU A 209 -1.75 3.49 -7.23
CA LEU A 209 -0.69 2.94 -8.08
C LEU A 209 0.70 3.45 -7.68
N ASP A 210 0.82 4.75 -7.40
CA ASP A 210 2.06 5.35 -6.92
C ASP A 210 2.51 4.80 -5.57
N LEU A 211 1.56 4.61 -4.65
CA LEU A 211 1.80 4.02 -3.33
C LEU A 211 2.14 2.54 -3.42
N ALA A 212 1.52 1.77 -4.31
CA ALA A 212 1.88 0.38 -4.57
C ALA A 212 3.29 0.27 -5.12
N ALA A 213 3.67 1.12 -6.08
CA ALA A 213 5.04 1.16 -6.60
C ALA A 213 6.06 1.61 -5.52
N GLU A 214 5.66 2.49 -4.60
CA GLU A 214 6.47 2.88 -3.45
C GLU A 214 6.62 1.74 -2.44
N TYR A 215 5.53 1.01 -2.17
CA TYR A 215 5.52 -0.19 -1.35
C TYR A 215 6.47 -1.23 -1.93
N GLU A 216 6.38 -1.55 -3.22
CA GLU A 216 7.27 -2.49 -3.89
C GLU A 216 8.74 -2.08 -3.80
N ARG A 217 9.05 -0.77 -3.86
CA ARG A 217 10.41 -0.26 -3.69
C ARG A 217 10.92 -0.34 -2.24
N LEU A 218 10.02 -0.17 -1.27
CA LEU A 218 10.34 -0.16 0.16
C LEU A 218 10.25 -1.54 0.80
N ALA A 219 9.51 -2.46 0.19
CA ALA A 219 9.38 -3.83 0.64
C ALA A 219 10.79 -4.43 0.76
N PRO A 220 11.10 -5.09 1.89
CA PRO A 220 12.35 -5.80 1.99
C PRO A 220 12.42 -6.81 0.84
N PRO A 221 13.56 -6.91 0.11
CA PRO A 221 13.67 -7.87 -0.96
C PRO A 221 13.43 -9.26 -0.42
N SER A 222 12.68 -10.06 -1.17
CA SER A 222 12.43 -11.46 -0.84
C SER A 222 13.74 -12.23 -0.68
N HIS A 223 13.71 -13.34 0.06
CA HIS A 223 14.88 -14.19 0.21
C HIS A 223 15.42 -14.69 -1.13
N SER A 224 14.53 -14.94 -2.10
CA SER A 224 14.90 -15.28 -3.47
C SER A 224 15.68 -14.16 -4.15
N GLU A 225 15.22 -12.91 -4.07
CA GLU A 225 15.91 -11.75 -4.65
C GLU A 225 17.27 -11.49 -4.01
N ILE A 226 17.36 -11.64 -2.67
CA ILE A 226 18.64 -11.55 -1.95
C ILE A 226 19.61 -12.59 -2.50
N CYS A 227 19.19 -13.85 -2.59
CA CYS A 227 20.01 -14.92 -3.11
C CYS A 227 20.39 -14.68 -4.58
N GLN A 228 19.47 -14.21 -5.42
CA GLN A 228 19.72 -13.99 -6.84
C GLN A 228 20.75 -12.87 -7.07
N ARG A 229 20.67 -11.81 -6.27
CA ARG A 229 21.63 -10.70 -6.32
C ARG A 229 23.04 -11.14 -5.94
N ILE A 230 23.16 -12.05 -4.97
CA ILE A 230 24.45 -12.49 -4.42
C ILE A 230 25.05 -13.65 -5.25
N PHE A 231 24.22 -14.61 -5.66
CA PHE A 231 24.65 -15.89 -6.23
C PHE A 231 24.24 -16.10 -7.71
N GLY A 232 23.47 -15.18 -8.29
CA GLY A 232 23.07 -15.23 -9.69
C GLY A 232 21.78 -16.02 -9.93
N SER A 233 21.72 -16.78 -11.01
CA SER A 233 20.50 -17.51 -11.39
C SER A 233 20.40 -18.90 -10.75
N VAL A 234 19.18 -19.42 -10.65
CA VAL A 234 18.91 -20.82 -10.25
C VAL A 234 19.73 -21.81 -11.07
N GLY A 235 19.84 -21.60 -12.38
CA GLY A 235 20.61 -22.49 -13.27
C GLY A 235 22.09 -22.57 -12.93
N LEU A 236 22.71 -21.42 -12.61
CA LEU A 236 24.12 -21.37 -12.19
C LEU A 236 24.33 -22.09 -10.86
N ALA A 237 23.43 -21.89 -9.89
CA ALA A 237 23.49 -22.56 -8.59
C ALA A 237 23.32 -24.08 -8.72
N VAL A 238 22.36 -24.56 -9.53
CA VAL A 238 22.16 -26.00 -9.80
C VAL A 238 23.43 -26.61 -10.42
N GLN A 239 24.03 -25.94 -11.40
CA GLN A 239 25.23 -26.43 -12.06
C GLN A 239 26.41 -26.51 -11.09
N ALA A 240 26.60 -25.49 -10.25
CA ALA A 240 27.66 -25.47 -9.24
C ALA A 240 27.47 -26.59 -8.20
N LEU A 241 26.28 -26.70 -7.61
CA LEU A 241 25.94 -27.74 -6.63
C LEU A 241 26.16 -29.15 -7.18
N LYS A 242 25.64 -29.44 -8.37
CA LYS A 242 25.85 -30.74 -9.03
C LYS A 242 27.32 -31.01 -9.34
N GLY A 243 28.08 -29.98 -9.74
CA GLY A 243 29.52 -30.08 -9.97
C GLY A 243 30.31 -30.48 -8.73
N TRP A 244 29.81 -30.15 -7.53
CA TRP A 244 30.38 -30.56 -6.25
C TRP A 244 29.78 -31.85 -5.68
N GLY A 245 28.91 -32.53 -6.43
CA GLY A 245 28.26 -33.77 -6.00
C GLY A 245 27.13 -33.59 -4.99
N TRP A 246 26.61 -32.36 -4.82
CA TRP A 246 25.43 -32.13 -3.98
C TRP A 246 24.19 -32.70 -4.65
N SER A 247 23.30 -33.28 -3.83
CA SER A 247 21.96 -33.63 -4.27
C SER A 247 21.10 -32.38 -4.24
N VAL A 248 20.54 -32.02 -5.38
CA VAL A 248 19.56 -30.93 -5.47
C VAL A 248 18.18 -31.56 -5.65
N PRO A 249 17.13 -31.04 -4.99
CA PRO A 249 15.77 -31.50 -5.26
C PRO A 249 15.49 -31.42 -6.76
N GLU A 250 14.75 -32.38 -7.31
CA GLU A 250 14.41 -32.34 -8.73
C GLU A 250 13.62 -31.07 -9.04
N VAL A 251 14.26 -30.16 -9.76
CA VAL A 251 13.58 -29.04 -10.40
C VAL A 251 12.78 -29.65 -11.55
N SER A 252 11.53 -30.02 -11.30
CA SER A 252 10.67 -30.48 -12.39
C SER A 252 10.63 -29.35 -13.42
N ARG A 253 10.87 -29.70 -14.68
CA ARG A 253 11.07 -28.75 -15.77
C ARG A 253 9.99 -27.66 -15.73
N LEU A 254 10.40 -26.42 -15.49
CA LEU A 254 9.68 -25.20 -15.86
C LEU A 254 9.45 -25.21 -17.39
N LYS A 255 8.50 -26.00 -17.86
CA LYS A 255 7.95 -25.93 -19.21
C LYS A 255 6.47 -25.63 -19.05
N GLY A 256 6.09 -24.44 -19.50
CA GLY A 256 4.75 -23.89 -19.32
C GLY A 256 3.62 -24.76 -19.89
N PHE A 257 2.42 -24.46 -19.39
CA PHE A 257 1.10 -24.86 -19.90
C PHE A 257 0.79 -26.37 -19.95
N ALA A 258 0.09 -26.87 -18.92
CA ALA A 258 -1.18 -27.63 -19.01
C ALA A 258 -1.44 -28.48 -17.74
N PRO A 259 -2.71 -28.82 -17.44
CA PRO A 259 -3.21 -29.04 -16.09
C PRO A 259 -3.40 -30.53 -15.76
N PHE A 260 -3.44 -30.81 -14.45
CA PHE A 260 -3.76 -32.09 -13.81
C PHE A 260 -2.64 -33.13 -13.77
N HIS A 261 -1.84 -33.08 -12.69
CA HIS A 261 -1.54 -34.22 -11.81
C HIS A 261 -0.96 -33.73 -10.47
N THR A 262 -1.47 -34.25 -9.36
CA THR A 262 -0.69 -34.55 -8.14
C THR A 262 -0.14 -35.98 -8.32
N PRO A 263 1.14 -36.28 -8.00
CA PRO A 263 1.66 -36.26 -6.62
C PRO A 263 3.11 -35.72 -6.45
N GLU A 264 3.35 -35.16 -5.26
CA GLU A 264 4.63 -34.70 -4.67
C GLU A 264 5.41 -33.64 -5.45
N GLU A 265 4.99 -32.41 -5.20
CA GLU A 265 5.35 -31.16 -5.83
C GLU A 265 6.86 -30.87 -5.84
N SER A 266 7.35 -30.56 -7.04
CA SER A 266 8.66 -30.00 -7.34
C SER A 266 9.02 -28.81 -6.44
N LEU A 267 9.86 -29.06 -5.44
CA LEU A 267 10.13 -28.23 -4.27
C LEU A 267 10.92 -26.91 -4.49
N VAL A 268 11.33 -26.60 -5.72
CA VAL A 268 12.28 -25.50 -5.96
C VAL A 268 11.72 -24.48 -6.94
N GLU A 269 10.91 -23.57 -6.41
CA GLU A 269 10.40 -22.40 -7.15
C GLU A 269 11.32 -21.18 -7.04
N SER A 270 12.25 -21.18 -6.07
CA SER A 270 13.11 -20.05 -5.78
C SER A 270 14.57 -20.49 -5.56
N LEU A 271 15.51 -19.56 -5.77
CA LEU A 271 16.92 -19.82 -5.49
C LEU A 271 17.17 -20.05 -3.98
N PHE A 272 16.42 -19.36 -3.13
CA PHE A 272 16.43 -19.62 -1.68
C PHE A 272 16.04 -21.07 -1.38
N GLY A 273 14.90 -21.54 -1.91
CA GLY A 273 14.44 -22.91 -1.71
C GLY A 273 15.43 -23.96 -2.22
N LEU A 274 16.07 -23.70 -3.38
CA LEU A 274 17.13 -24.55 -3.90
C LEU A 274 18.29 -24.68 -2.91
N LEU A 275 18.83 -23.54 -2.46
CA LEU A 275 20.02 -23.49 -1.63
C LEU A 275 19.73 -24.03 -0.22
N ALA A 276 18.53 -23.79 0.32
CA ALA A 276 18.12 -24.29 1.63
C ALA A 276 17.87 -25.80 1.63
N ALA A 277 17.32 -26.36 0.54
CA ALA A 277 16.99 -27.79 0.44
C ALA A 277 18.10 -28.66 -0.17
N ALA A 278 19.17 -28.05 -0.70
CA ALA A 278 20.31 -28.80 -1.24
C ALA A 278 20.92 -29.69 -0.15
N SER A 279 21.18 -30.96 -0.47
CA SER A 279 21.75 -31.92 0.47
C SER A 279 23.21 -32.22 0.12
N PRO A 280 24.11 -32.21 1.10
CA PRO A 280 25.52 -32.47 0.87
C PRO A 280 25.76 -33.92 0.43
N PRO A 281 26.91 -34.23 -0.19
CA PRO A 281 27.33 -35.60 -0.44
C PRO A 281 27.32 -36.43 0.87
N SER A 282 27.06 -37.73 0.78
CA SER A 282 26.85 -38.63 1.93
C SER A 282 27.99 -38.66 2.98
N GLY A 283 29.20 -38.20 2.64
CA GLY A 283 30.33 -38.05 3.58
C GLY A 283 30.46 -36.68 4.26
N GLN A 284 29.63 -35.70 3.90
CA GLN A 284 29.67 -34.33 4.42
C GLN A 284 28.41 -33.94 5.20
N ALA A 285 27.40 -34.83 5.25
CA ALA A 285 26.21 -34.59 6.05
C ALA A 285 26.59 -34.49 7.54
N PRO A 286 26.25 -33.37 8.21
CA PRO A 286 26.53 -33.24 9.63
C PRO A 286 25.73 -34.31 10.39
N MET A 287 26.44 -35.12 11.18
CA MET A 287 25.78 -36.16 11.95
C MET A 287 25.04 -35.54 13.13
N SER A 288 23.71 -35.68 13.15
CA SER A 288 22.95 -35.40 14.36
C SER A 288 23.30 -36.45 15.41
N ALA A 289 23.66 -36.02 16.62
CA ALA A 289 23.79 -36.93 17.74
C ALA A 289 22.43 -37.63 17.97
N ALA A 290 22.46 -38.95 18.13
CA ALA A 290 21.27 -39.74 18.42
C ALA A 290 20.80 -39.43 19.86
N GLY A 291 19.95 -38.41 20.02
CA GLY A 291 19.34 -38.12 21.32
C GLY A 291 18.79 -36.70 21.46
N THR A 292 17.46 -36.62 21.56
CA THR A 292 16.62 -35.58 22.22
C THR A 292 16.69 -34.12 21.77
N ALA A 293 17.68 -33.66 20.99
CA ALA A 293 17.71 -32.28 20.52
C ALA A 293 16.93 -32.10 19.19
N HIS A 294 16.00 -31.15 19.15
CA HIS A 294 15.40 -30.69 17.90
C HIS A 294 16.47 -29.98 17.08
N THR A 295 16.84 -30.55 15.93
CA THR A 295 17.84 -29.97 15.04
C THR A 295 17.22 -29.67 13.67
N LEU A 296 17.67 -28.59 13.06
CA LEU A 296 17.29 -28.18 11.72
C LEU A 296 18.54 -28.19 10.83
N PRO A 297 18.53 -28.89 9.67
CA PRO A 297 19.61 -28.78 8.70
C PRO A 297 19.62 -27.38 8.09
N VAL A 298 20.80 -26.76 8.02
CA VAL A 298 20.96 -25.41 7.49
C VAL A 298 22.18 -25.38 6.58
N ASN A 299 22.05 -24.79 5.40
CA ASN A 299 23.21 -24.54 4.55
C ASN A 299 23.74 -23.12 4.78
N HIS A 300 25.05 -23.01 4.91
CA HIS A 300 25.78 -21.74 4.86
C HIS A 300 26.32 -21.51 3.48
N VAL A 301 25.84 -20.45 2.85
CA VAL A 301 26.21 -20.06 1.50
C VAL A 301 27.05 -18.80 1.56
N ARG A 302 28.22 -18.86 0.93
CA ARG A 302 29.17 -17.76 0.82
C ARG A 302 29.37 -17.36 -0.63
N SER A 303 29.48 -16.05 -0.86
CA SER A 303 29.92 -15.50 -2.14
C SER A 303 31.35 -15.01 -1.97
N ALA A 304 32.29 -15.66 -2.65
CA ALA A 304 33.67 -15.17 -2.73
C ALA A 304 33.78 -14.02 -3.75
N ARG A 305 34.86 -13.24 -3.70
CA ARG A 305 35.11 -12.07 -4.60
C ARG A 305 34.95 -12.34 -6.10
N GLU A 306 35.07 -13.59 -6.55
CA GLU A 306 34.88 -14.01 -7.94
C GLU A 306 33.45 -14.54 -8.23
N ARG A 307 32.49 -14.33 -7.33
CA ARG A 307 31.15 -14.95 -7.34
C ARG A 307 31.18 -16.47 -7.36
N ALA A 308 32.28 -17.07 -6.90
CA ALA A 308 32.32 -18.49 -6.63
C ALA A 308 31.37 -18.75 -5.45
N LEU A 309 30.28 -19.46 -5.73
CA LEU A 309 29.38 -19.98 -4.73
C LEU A 309 30.19 -20.96 -3.86
N GLY A 310 30.07 -20.87 -2.54
CA GLY A 310 30.52 -21.89 -1.61
C GLY A 310 29.35 -22.30 -0.73
N VAL A 311 29.18 -23.60 -0.48
CA VAL A 311 28.10 -24.12 0.35
C VAL A 311 28.68 -25.07 1.38
N GLU A 312 28.35 -24.84 2.65
CA GLU A 312 28.76 -25.66 3.79
C GLU A 312 27.52 -26.11 4.56
N PRO A 313 27.32 -27.43 4.79
CA PRO A 313 26.18 -27.92 5.56
C PRO A 313 26.44 -27.77 7.06
N LEU A 314 25.47 -27.25 7.78
CA LEU A 314 25.51 -27.02 9.23
C LEU A 314 24.25 -27.59 9.89
N LEU A 315 24.29 -27.62 11.23
CA LEU A 315 23.13 -27.92 12.06
C LEU A 315 22.82 -26.73 12.96
N ALA A 316 21.55 -26.34 12.97
CA ALA A 316 20.98 -25.47 13.98
C ALA A 316 20.31 -26.32 15.06
N ARG A 317 20.68 -26.12 16.32
CA ARG A 317 19.97 -26.68 17.47
C ARG A 317 18.87 -25.73 17.89
N ILE A 318 17.62 -26.20 17.85
CA ILE A 318 16.46 -25.40 18.24
C ILE A 318 16.27 -25.51 19.76
N ASN A 319 16.25 -24.36 20.41
CA ASN A 319 16.13 -24.24 21.87
C ASN A 319 14.72 -23.82 22.29
N LEU A 320 14.00 -23.10 21.42
CA LEU A 320 12.67 -22.58 21.67
C LEU A 320 11.84 -22.61 20.40
N GLU A 321 10.63 -23.10 20.54
CA GLU A 321 9.56 -23.06 19.55
C GLU A 321 8.30 -22.65 20.32
N GLN A 322 7.81 -21.43 20.09
CA GLN A 322 6.66 -20.92 20.81
C GLN A 322 5.81 -19.97 19.97
N TRP A 323 4.52 -19.95 20.27
CA TRP A 323 3.58 -18.97 19.76
C TRP A 323 3.67 -17.68 20.56
N GLN A 324 3.72 -16.54 19.87
CA GLN A 324 3.77 -15.23 20.51
C GLN A 324 2.91 -14.23 19.76
N GLY A 325 1.74 -13.91 20.32
CA GLY A 325 0.81 -12.96 19.72
C GLY A 325 0.24 -13.48 18.41
N ASP A 326 0.54 -12.76 17.34
CA ASP A 326 0.13 -13.01 15.95
C ASP A 326 1.23 -13.68 15.11
N GLY A 327 2.19 -14.34 15.76
CA GLY A 327 3.27 -14.99 15.05
C GLY A 327 3.91 -16.16 15.76
N TYR A 328 4.85 -16.76 15.04
CA TYR A 328 5.55 -17.98 15.43
C TYR A 328 7.03 -17.68 15.67
N LEU A 329 7.52 -17.97 16.88
CA LEU A 329 8.87 -17.67 17.32
C LEU A 329 9.73 -18.95 17.37
N VAL A 330 10.86 -18.92 16.67
CA VAL A 330 11.86 -19.98 16.67
C VAL A 330 13.20 -19.40 17.10
N SER A 331 13.84 -19.98 18.11
CA SER A 331 15.20 -19.61 18.53
C SER A 331 16.10 -20.81 18.70
N GLY A 332 17.40 -20.63 18.48
CA GLY A 332 18.35 -21.71 18.50
C GLY A 332 19.80 -21.25 18.47
N ASP A 333 20.70 -22.22 18.47
CA ASP A 333 22.14 -22.05 18.35
C ASP A 333 22.68 -22.76 17.11
N LEU A 334 23.68 -22.18 16.47
CA LEU A 334 24.50 -22.86 15.47
C LEU A 334 25.65 -23.62 16.14
N ALA A 335 26.14 -24.66 15.47
CA ALA A 335 27.23 -25.51 15.99
C ALA A 335 28.52 -24.73 16.32
N SER A 336 28.80 -23.66 15.58
CA SER A 336 29.94 -22.77 15.81
C SER A 336 29.59 -21.32 15.46
N PRO A 337 30.17 -20.33 16.16
CA PRO A 337 30.04 -18.92 15.79
C PRO A 337 30.83 -18.58 14.53
N PHE A 338 30.46 -17.48 13.86
CA PHE A 338 31.21 -16.92 12.74
C PHE A 338 32.08 -15.74 13.18
N ASP A 339 33.23 -15.55 12.54
CA ASP A 339 34.13 -14.41 12.76
C ASP A 339 33.69 -13.14 12.01
N HIS A 340 32.66 -13.24 11.17
CA HIS A 340 32.04 -12.16 10.41
C HIS A 340 30.52 -12.14 10.60
N ALA A 341 29.87 -11.09 10.08
CA ALA A 341 28.41 -11.00 10.15
C ALA A 341 27.77 -11.94 9.13
N VAL A 342 26.75 -12.68 9.55
CA VAL A 342 26.04 -13.67 8.72
C VAL A 342 24.55 -13.36 8.75
N GLN A 343 23.92 -13.33 7.58
CA GLN A 343 22.48 -13.12 7.47
C GLN A 343 21.77 -14.47 7.49
N VAL A 344 20.90 -14.68 8.48
CA VAL A 344 19.96 -15.78 8.54
C VAL A 344 18.73 -15.39 7.74
N LEU A 345 18.41 -16.17 6.72
CA LEU A 345 17.15 -16.10 5.97
C LEU A 345 16.32 -17.32 6.34
N ALA A 346 15.06 -17.13 6.72
CA ALA A 346 14.18 -18.24 7.05
C ALA A 346 12.78 -18.07 6.45
N SER A 347 12.26 -19.14 5.85
CA SER A 347 10.91 -19.17 5.28
C SER A 347 10.09 -20.22 6.01
N LEU A 348 8.86 -19.87 6.38
CA LEU A 348 7.87 -20.79 6.92
C LEU A 348 6.80 -21.03 5.85
N ARG A 349 6.66 -22.28 5.40
CA ARG A 349 5.64 -22.66 4.43
C ARG A 349 4.29 -22.92 5.10
N ARG A 350 3.21 -22.38 4.55
CA ARG A 350 1.82 -22.61 4.97
C ARG A 350 1.15 -23.72 4.16
N GLU A 351 -0.01 -24.20 4.61
CA GLU A 351 -0.77 -25.26 3.93
C GLU A 351 -1.29 -24.86 2.56
N ASP A 352 -1.60 -23.57 2.40
CA ASP A 352 -2.05 -22.98 1.14
C ASP A 352 -0.92 -22.76 0.12
N GLY A 353 0.32 -23.15 0.47
CA GLY A 353 1.51 -22.98 -0.36
C GLY A 353 2.19 -21.62 -0.24
N THR A 354 1.58 -20.65 0.47
CA THR A 354 2.22 -19.35 0.72
C THR A 354 3.39 -19.48 1.70
N GLN A 355 4.25 -18.45 1.74
CA GLN A 355 5.47 -18.44 2.53
C GLN A 355 5.56 -17.15 3.35
N LEU A 356 5.88 -17.29 4.63
CA LEU A 356 6.24 -16.18 5.51
C LEU A 356 7.76 -16.10 5.60
N GLU A 357 8.34 -14.96 5.27
CA GLU A 357 9.78 -14.74 5.28
C GLU A 357 10.21 -13.90 6.48
N THR A 358 11.26 -14.32 7.18
CA THR A 358 11.89 -13.56 8.24
C THR A 358 13.41 -13.63 8.16
N ARG A 359 14.09 -12.63 8.71
CA ARG A 359 15.54 -12.50 8.64
C ARG A 359 16.15 -12.09 9.97
N TYR A 360 17.34 -12.60 10.25
CA TYR A 360 18.11 -12.26 11.44
C TYR A 360 19.57 -12.02 11.08
N LEU A 361 20.20 -10.99 11.65
CA LEU A 361 21.63 -10.73 11.43
C LEU A 361 22.44 -11.25 12.62
N LEU A 362 23.21 -12.32 12.39
CA LEU A 362 24.20 -12.81 13.34
C LEU A 362 25.40 -11.86 13.34
N LYS A 363 25.73 -11.34 14.52
CA LYS A 363 26.94 -10.53 14.73
C LYS A 363 28.18 -11.44 14.82
N PRO A 364 29.38 -10.93 14.50
CA PRO A 364 30.62 -11.67 14.74
C PRO A 364 30.71 -12.21 16.17
N GLY A 365 31.06 -13.48 16.31
CA GLY A 365 31.15 -14.21 17.58
C GLY A 365 29.82 -14.73 18.12
N ALA A 366 28.67 -14.36 17.53
CA ALA A 366 27.37 -14.88 17.93
C ALA A 366 27.07 -16.21 17.21
N ALA A 367 26.45 -17.14 17.93
CA ALA A 367 25.93 -18.39 17.38
C ALA A 367 24.40 -18.52 17.57
N ASN A 368 23.80 -17.69 18.42
CA ASN A 368 22.37 -17.73 18.71
C ASN A 368 21.57 -16.88 17.72
N PHE A 369 20.41 -17.40 17.29
CA PHE A 369 19.49 -16.68 16.40
C PHE A 369 18.07 -16.64 16.98
N LEU A 370 17.29 -15.68 16.50
CA LEU A 370 15.88 -15.49 16.84
C LEU A 370 15.10 -15.15 15.57
N LEU A 371 14.14 -16.00 15.20
CA LEU A 371 13.31 -15.87 14.02
C LEU A 371 11.86 -15.70 14.46
N PHE A 372 11.20 -14.65 13.96
CA PHE A 372 9.78 -14.41 14.22
C PHE A 372 9.05 -14.32 12.89
N PHE A 373 8.09 -15.22 12.68
CA PHE A 373 7.23 -15.28 11.50
C PHE A 373 5.91 -14.61 11.84
N GLU A 374 5.79 -13.33 11.53
CA GLU A 374 4.58 -12.53 11.71
C GLU A 374 3.46 -13.01 10.77
N GLY A 375 2.23 -13.13 11.28
CA GLY A 375 1.07 -13.63 10.54
C GLY A 375 1.00 -15.16 10.44
N ALA A 376 1.83 -15.89 11.19
CA ALA A 376 1.74 -17.35 11.28
C ALA A 376 0.51 -17.78 12.08
N GLU A 377 -0.16 -18.85 11.64
CA GLU A 377 -1.35 -19.41 12.31
C GLU A 377 -1.01 -20.69 13.08
N GLU A 378 -1.56 -20.83 14.31
CA GLU A 378 -1.20 -21.89 15.26
C GLU A 378 -1.31 -23.31 14.69
N GLY A 379 -2.32 -23.55 13.85
CA GLY A 379 -2.55 -24.86 13.24
C GLY A 379 -1.72 -25.17 12.00
N GLU A 380 -1.09 -24.16 11.38
CA GLU A 380 -0.42 -24.31 10.08
C GLU A 380 1.11 -24.24 10.19
N SER A 381 1.65 -23.92 11.36
CA SER A 381 3.08 -23.69 11.50
C SER A 381 3.72 -24.74 12.38
N SER A 382 4.78 -25.34 11.86
CA SER A 382 5.61 -26.29 12.58
C SER A 382 7.06 -26.11 12.16
N LEU A 383 7.98 -26.51 13.03
CA LEU A 383 9.41 -26.49 12.70
C LEU A 383 9.75 -27.28 11.43
N GLU A 384 9.00 -28.33 11.10
CA GLU A 384 9.17 -29.14 9.88
C GLU A 384 8.92 -28.36 8.59
N ARG A 385 8.17 -27.25 8.67
CA ARG A 385 7.84 -26.36 7.54
C ARG A 385 8.79 -25.16 7.45
N VAL A 386 9.76 -25.05 8.35
CA VAL A 386 10.77 -23.99 8.35
C VAL A 386 11.95 -24.40 7.48
N GLN A 387 12.27 -23.55 6.50
CA GLN A 387 13.51 -23.60 5.75
C GLN A 387 14.43 -22.48 6.22
N MET A 388 15.71 -22.77 6.41
CA MET A 388 16.69 -21.79 6.89
C MET A 388 17.95 -21.83 6.02
N LEU A 389 18.49 -20.64 5.73
CA LEU A 389 19.71 -20.45 4.95
C LEU A 389 20.57 -19.39 5.63
N LEU A 390 21.86 -19.68 5.81
CA LEU A 390 22.83 -18.68 6.23
C LEU A 390 23.53 -18.11 5.01
N VAL A 391 23.62 -16.78 4.94
CA VAL A 391 24.19 -16.07 3.80
C VAL A 391 25.30 -15.15 4.30
N SER A 392 26.48 -15.30 3.69
CA SER A 392 27.63 -14.43 3.90
C SER A 392 28.15 -13.90 2.58
N HIS A 393 28.67 -12.68 2.60
CA HIS A 393 29.32 -12.04 1.45
C HIS A 393 30.68 -11.53 1.92
N GLU A 394 31.75 -12.06 1.33
CA GLU A 394 33.15 -11.71 1.66
C GLU A 394 33.74 -10.66 0.70
#